data_AF-A0AAN6SLF8-F1
#
_entry.id   AF-A0AAN6SLF8-F1
#
_cell.length_a   1.000
_cell.length_b   1.000
_cell.length_c   1.000
_cell.angle_alpha   90.00
_cell.angle_beta   90.00
_cell.angle_gamma   90.00
#
_symmetry.space_group_name_H-M   'P 1'
#
loop_
_entity.id
_entity.type
_entity.pdbx_description
1 polymer ?
#
loop_
_entity_poly.entity_id
_entity_poly.type
_entity_poly.pdbx_seq_one_letter_code
_entity_poly.pdbx_strand_id
1 'polypeptide(L)'
;MRLTVLSSVVLIGAAFAQSAPDPTADALAQFQDLTAEAQAAQDDLLSSTATTSSKRANTCTKDKLLVRKPWGSLSNLERKAYTDAVLCFQKLPAKTPTGLVPGVRSRYDDFLATHINQTLNIHYTGTFLAWHRWFTWTYEQALRNECGYTGAQPYWNWALYAKDPASSPIFDGSDYSMSGNGEYIAGKGPITLLLGDYAPVVLPPGTGGGCVTTGPFKNYTINLGPVSMPLNNGSVIGGGPGTGLAYNPRCMKRDISAAINTAFANATSVVKLLTRNTIADFQLVMQGVPGSGNIGVHGGGHYTIGGDPAGDVFSSPGDPAFYLHHGMIDLTWWVWQMLDFTHRRNQISGTQTFLNQPPSPDVTLDDTIDLSYAGGGPITMRELMSVNDGPFCYTYSL
;
A
#
# COMPACT_ATOMS: atom_id res chain seq x y z
N MET A 1 -45.13 -34.73 64.84
CA MET A 1 -44.79 -33.46 64.18
C MET A 1 -44.25 -33.79 62.79
N ARG A 2 -45.09 -33.75 61.75
CA ARG A 2 -44.67 -34.00 60.36
C ARG A 2 -44.35 -32.64 59.73
N LEU A 3 -43.08 -32.40 59.42
CA LEU A 3 -42.63 -31.23 58.66
C LEU A 3 -42.81 -31.51 57.17
N THR A 4 -43.68 -30.73 56.51
CA THR A 4 -43.82 -30.67 55.07
C THR A 4 -42.79 -29.68 54.53
N VAL A 5 -41.84 -30.14 53.72
CA VAL A 5 -40.88 -29.28 53.01
C VAL A 5 -41.48 -28.92 51.65
N LEU A 6 -41.83 -27.65 51.44
CA LEU A 6 -42.15 -27.11 50.11
C LEU A 6 -40.85 -26.86 49.35
N SER A 7 -40.61 -27.63 48.29
CA SER A 7 -39.54 -27.34 47.32
C SER A 7 -40.05 -26.33 46.30
N SER A 8 -39.53 -25.10 46.37
CA SER A 8 -39.72 -24.07 45.33
C SER A 8 -38.80 -24.39 44.15
N VAL A 9 -39.38 -24.73 43.00
CA VAL A 9 -38.66 -24.87 41.73
C VAL A 9 -38.39 -23.48 41.18
N VAL A 10 -37.14 -23.02 41.27
CA VAL A 10 -36.67 -21.82 40.57
C VAL A 10 -36.34 -22.21 39.13
N LEU A 11 -37.18 -21.81 38.18
CA LEU A 11 -36.83 -21.86 36.76
C LEU A 11 -35.75 -20.81 36.48
N ILE A 12 -34.51 -21.25 36.30
CA ILE A 12 -33.44 -20.42 35.74
C ILE A 12 -33.67 -20.40 34.23
N GLY A 13 -34.34 -19.37 33.74
CA GLY A 13 -34.39 -19.08 32.31
C GLY A 13 -32.99 -18.68 31.85
N ALA A 14 -32.37 -19.49 31.01
CA ALA A 14 -31.14 -19.11 30.31
C ALA A 14 -31.48 -17.99 29.33
N ALA A 15 -31.22 -16.74 29.73
CA ALA A 15 -31.19 -15.63 28.80
C ALA A 15 -29.98 -15.86 27.87
N PHE A 16 -30.24 -16.24 26.62
CA PHE A 16 -29.24 -16.16 25.57
C PHE A 16 -28.88 -14.68 25.40
N ALA A 17 -27.76 -14.26 25.97
CA ALA A 17 -27.16 -12.99 25.63
C ALA A 17 -26.76 -13.05 24.15
N GLN A 18 -27.51 -12.39 23.28
CA GLN A 18 -27.02 -12.06 21.94
C GLN A 18 -25.74 -11.26 22.14
N SER A 19 -24.61 -11.80 21.68
CA SER A 19 -23.36 -11.05 21.62
C SER A 19 -23.60 -9.79 20.80
N ALA A 20 -23.25 -8.63 21.35
CA ALA A 20 -23.26 -7.39 20.58
C ALA A 20 -22.42 -7.60 19.29
N PRO A 21 -22.87 -7.08 18.14
CA PRO A 21 -22.12 -7.23 16.89
C PRO A 21 -20.70 -6.67 17.05
N ASP A 22 -19.69 -7.40 16.56
CA ASP A 22 -18.29 -6.94 16.53
C ASP A 22 -18.20 -5.85 15.44
N PRO A 23 -17.97 -4.57 15.79
CA PRO A 23 -17.92 -3.48 14.81
C PRO A 23 -16.85 -3.68 13.73
N THR A 24 -15.84 -4.51 14.00
CA THR A 24 -14.79 -4.88 13.05
C THR A 24 -15.30 -5.86 11.99
N ALA A 25 -16.11 -6.84 12.39
CA ALA A 25 -16.68 -7.83 11.49
C ALA A 25 -17.70 -7.18 10.55
N ASP A 26 -18.52 -6.27 11.08
CA ASP A 26 -19.47 -5.48 10.29
C ASP A 26 -18.74 -4.61 9.25
N ALA A 27 -17.64 -3.96 9.64
CA ALA A 27 -16.85 -3.15 8.71
C ALA A 27 -16.16 -3.98 7.62
N LEU A 28 -15.73 -5.21 7.93
CA LEU A 28 -15.12 -6.10 6.93
C LEU A 28 -16.17 -6.56 5.92
N ALA A 29 -17.37 -6.95 6.37
CA ALA A 29 -18.48 -7.29 5.49
C ALA A 29 -18.88 -6.10 4.60
N GLN A 30 -18.97 -4.90 5.18
CA GLN A 30 -19.26 -3.69 4.42
C GLN A 30 -18.19 -3.39 3.35
N PHE A 31 -16.90 -3.60 3.66
CA PHE A 31 -15.84 -3.46 2.66
C PHE A 31 -15.98 -4.49 1.53
N GLN A 32 -16.40 -5.72 1.85
CA GLN A 32 -16.67 -6.76 0.85
C GLN A 32 -17.82 -6.37 -0.08
N ASP A 33 -18.93 -5.87 0.48
CA ASP A 33 -20.10 -5.44 -0.28
C ASP A 33 -19.78 -4.27 -1.23
N LEU A 34 -19.09 -3.22 -0.73
CA LEU A 34 -18.68 -2.08 -1.55
C LEU A 34 -17.74 -2.49 -2.70
N THR A 35 -16.88 -3.48 -2.45
CA THR A 35 -15.99 -3.98 -3.49
C THR A 35 -16.74 -4.79 -4.53
N ALA A 36 -17.72 -5.61 -4.12
CA ALA A 36 -18.57 -6.36 -5.05
C ALA A 36 -19.41 -5.41 -5.92
N GLU A 37 -19.94 -4.33 -5.34
CA GLU A 37 -20.63 -3.27 -6.08
C GLU A 37 -19.69 -2.61 -7.11
N ALA A 38 -18.45 -2.29 -6.72
CA ALA A 38 -17.45 -1.75 -7.62
C ALA A 38 -17.10 -2.70 -8.78
N GLN A 39 -17.01 -4.02 -8.51
CA GLN A 39 -16.79 -5.04 -9.54
C GLN A 39 -17.96 -5.09 -10.53
N ALA A 40 -19.21 -5.09 -10.03
CA ALA A 40 -20.41 -5.10 -10.87
C ALA A 40 -20.47 -3.86 -11.77
N ALA A 41 -20.19 -2.68 -11.21
CA ALA A 41 -20.13 -1.44 -11.99
C ALA A 41 -19.05 -1.50 -13.08
N GLN A 42 -17.90 -2.11 -12.82
CA GLN A 42 -16.83 -2.25 -13.82
C GLN A 42 -17.23 -3.20 -14.95
N ASP A 43 -17.87 -4.32 -14.60
CA ASP A 43 -18.39 -5.29 -15.56
C ASP A 43 -19.42 -4.66 -16.51
N ASP A 44 -20.29 -3.80 -15.99
CA ASP A 44 -21.27 -3.05 -16.79
C ASP A 44 -20.61 -2.03 -17.73
N LEU A 45 -19.57 -1.33 -17.28
CA LEU A 45 -18.79 -0.41 -18.12
C LEU A 45 -18.09 -1.14 -19.28
N LEU A 46 -17.48 -2.29 -19.00
CA LEU A 46 -16.80 -3.09 -20.03
C LEU A 46 -17.80 -3.67 -21.04
N SER A 47 -18.99 -4.06 -20.58
CA SER A 47 -20.05 -4.60 -21.44
C SER A 47 -20.69 -3.53 -22.33
N SER A 48 -20.91 -2.32 -21.81
CA SER A 48 -21.44 -1.18 -22.57
C SER A 48 -20.44 -0.61 -23.59
N THR A 49 -19.14 -0.69 -23.29
CA THR A 49 -18.10 -0.27 -24.24
C THR A 49 -17.92 -1.28 -25.39
N ALA A 50 -18.21 -2.57 -25.16
CA ALA A 50 -18.21 -3.58 -26.21
C ALA A 50 -19.36 -3.43 -27.22
N THR A 51 -20.49 -2.83 -26.81
CA THR A 51 -21.67 -2.62 -27.68
C THR A 51 -21.64 -1.31 -28.45
N THR A 52 -20.86 -0.32 -28.00
CA THR A 52 -20.65 0.95 -28.71
C THR A 52 -19.44 0.83 -29.64
N SER A 53 -19.71 0.70 -30.94
CA SER A 53 -18.75 0.59 -32.06
C SER A 53 -17.92 1.85 -32.30
N SER A 54 -17.29 2.39 -31.26
CA SER A 54 -16.32 3.47 -31.34
C SER A 54 -15.03 2.96 -31.98
N LYS A 55 -14.59 3.63 -33.05
CA LYS A 55 -13.39 3.32 -33.86
C LYS A 55 -12.05 3.44 -33.11
N ARG A 56 -12.03 3.65 -31.79
CA ARG A 56 -10.85 3.36 -30.97
C ARG A 56 -10.97 1.91 -30.54
N ALA A 57 -10.14 1.04 -31.11
CA ALA A 57 -10.02 -0.33 -30.64
C ALA A 57 -9.72 -0.30 -29.14
N ASN A 58 -10.75 -0.53 -28.30
CA ASN A 58 -10.53 -0.59 -26.87
C ASN A 58 -9.71 -1.86 -26.63
N THR A 59 -8.45 -1.69 -26.25
CA THR A 59 -7.51 -2.79 -26.04
C THR A 59 -7.85 -3.58 -24.78
N CYS A 60 -8.64 -2.98 -23.86
CA CYS A 60 -9.11 -3.65 -22.66
C CYS A 60 -10.51 -4.23 -22.84
N THR A 61 -10.62 -5.54 -22.66
CA THR A 61 -11.86 -6.33 -22.74
C THR A 61 -11.91 -7.29 -21.56
N LYS A 62 -13.11 -7.78 -21.22
CA LYS A 62 -13.33 -8.66 -20.05
C LYS A 62 -12.43 -9.89 -20.06
N ASP A 63 -12.18 -10.48 -21.23
CA ASP A 63 -11.30 -11.64 -21.44
C ASP A 63 -9.80 -11.32 -21.28
N LYS A 64 -9.41 -10.04 -21.32
CA LYS A 64 -8.02 -9.58 -21.19
C LYS A 64 -7.68 -8.99 -19.83
N LEU A 65 -8.65 -8.89 -18.93
CA LEU A 65 -8.42 -8.35 -17.59
C LEU A 65 -7.41 -9.20 -16.83
N LEU A 66 -6.32 -8.58 -16.40
CA LEU A 66 -5.49 -9.14 -15.33
C LEU A 66 -6.21 -8.95 -13.99
N VAL A 67 -6.30 -10.01 -13.19
CA VAL A 67 -6.99 -9.97 -11.88
C VAL A 67 -5.95 -9.86 -10.77
N ARG A 68 -5.89 -8.70 -10.11
CA ARG A 68 -5.06 -8.47 -8.92
C ARG A 68 -5.76 -9.05 -7.69
N LYS A 69 -5.06 -9.91 -6.95
CA LYS A 69 -5.61 -10.71 -5.83
C LYS A 69 -4.91 -10.39 -4.51
N PRO A 70 -5.54 -10.59 -3.34
CA PRO A 70 -4.83 -10.48 -2.09
C PRO A 70 -3.78 -11.57 -2.00
N TRP A 71 -2.61 -11.26 -1.45
CA TRP A 71 -1.52 -12.22 -1.31
C TRP A 71 -1.96 -13.54 -0.64
N GLY A 72 -2.84 -13.44 0.35
CA GLY A 72 -3.39 -14.57 1.09
C GLY A 72 -4.21 -15.56 0.25
N SER A 73 -4.79 -15.14 -0.88
CA SER A 73 -5.57 -16.04 -1.76
C SER A 73 -4.74 -16.68 -2.86
N LEU A 74 -3.51 -16.21 -3.09
CA LEU A 74 -2.57 -16.86 -4.00
C LEU A 74 -2.11 -18.21 -3.44
N SER A 75 -1.95 -19.18 -4.33
CA SER A 75 -1.28 -20.44 -4.02
C SER A 75 0.20 -20.22 -3.74
N ASN A 76 0.83 -21.17 -3.05
CA ASN A 76 2.27 -21.14 -2.80
C ASN A 76 3.10 -21.03 -4.09
N LEU A 77 2.67 -21.67 -5.18
CA LEU A 77 3.34 -21.58 -6.48
C LEU A 77 3.24 -20.17 -7.07
N GLU A 78 2.08 -19.53 -7.00
CA GLU A 78 1.90 -18.15 -7.46
C GLU A 78 2.71 -17.15 -6.63
N ARG A 79 2.71 -17.32 -5.29
CA ARG A 79 3.54 -16.50 -4.39
C ARG A 79 5.02 -16.64 -4.70
N LYS A 80 5.47 -17.89 -4.90
CA LYS A 80 6.86 -18.19 -5.27
C LYS A 80 7.23 -17.60 -6.62
N ALA A 81 6.36 -17.70 -7.63
CA ALA A 81 6.60 -17.09 -8.94
C ALA A 81 6.76 -15.57 -8.85
N TYR A 82 5.98 -14.90 -8.00
CA TYR A 82 6.15 -13.47 -7.75
C TYR A 82 7.47 -13.17 -7.02
N THR A 83 7.78 -13.84 -5.91
CA THR A 83 9.03 -13.60 -5.15
C THR A 83 10.27 -13.89 -5.98
N ASP A 84 10.28 -14.96 -6.78
CA ASP A 84 11.37 -15.29 -7.68
C ASP A 84 11.57 -14.20 -8.76
N ALA A 85 10.49 -13.60 -9.27
CA ALA A 85 10.58 -12.47 -10.20
C ALA A 85 11.14 -11.21 -9.53
N VAL A 86 10.75 -10.91 -8.28
CA VAL A 86 11.33 -9.78 -7.52
C VAL A 86 12.82 -10.01 -7.27
N LEU A 87 13.23 -11.22 -6.87
CA LEU A 87 14.63 -11.58 -6.68
C LEU A 87 15.45 -11.51 -7.96
N CYS A 88 14.85 -11.84 -9.12
CA CYS A 88 15.45 -11.59 -10.43
C CYS A 88 15.64 -10.08 -10.65
N PHE A 89 14.62 -9.28 -10.36
CA PHE A 89 14.64 -7.83 -10.59
C PHE A 89 15.69 -7.11 -9.73
N GLN A 90 15.93 -7.61 -8.52
CA GLN A 90 17.00 -7.17 -7.61
C GLN A 90 18.42 -7.56 -8.09
N LYS A 91 18.55 -8.45 -9.09
CA LYS A 91 19.83 -8.87 -9.68
C LYS A 91 20.10 -8.29 -11.05
N LEU A 92 19.05 -7.95 -11.81
CA LEU A 92 19.21 -7.32 -13.13
C LEU A 92 19.95 -5.98 -12.99
N PRO A 93 20.87 -5.64 -13.89
CA PRO A 93 21.64 -4.40 -13.82
C PRO A 93 20.73 -3.18 -13.93
N ALA A 94 21.02 -2.14 -13.13
CA ALA A 94 20.33 -0.86 -13.17
C ALA A 94 20.38 -0.20 -14.56
N LYS A 95 19.30 0.49 -14.94
CA LYS A 95 19.23 1.35 -16.13
C LYS A 95 19.63 2.78 -15.82
N THR A 96 19.48 3.22 -14.56
CA THR A 96 19.89 4.56 -14.13
C THR A 96 21.43 4.65 -14.18
N PRO A 97 22.01 5.67 -14.85
CA PRO A 97 23.45 5.87 -14.83
C PRO A 97 23.97 6.13 -13.41
N THR A 98 25.05 5.45 -13.02
CA THR A 98 25.69 5.65 -11.71
C THR A 98 26.28 7.06 -11.53
N GLY A 99 26.53 7.78 -12.62
CA GLY A 99 26.88 9.20 -12.58
C GLY A 99 25.74 10.11 -12.10
N LEU A 100 24.48 9.66 -12.21
CA LEU A 100 23.30 10.37 -11.69
C LEU A 100 22.91 9.86 -10.29
N VAL A 101 22.93 8.54 -10.11
CA VAL A 101 22.60 7.89 -8.83
C VAL A 101 23.74 6.95 -8.43
N PRO A 102 24.73 7.41 -7.64
CA PRO A 102 25.94 6.62 -7.34
C PRO A 102 25.67 5.27 -6.66
N GLY A 103 24.58 5.15 -5.91
CA GLY A 103 24.22 3.94 -5.17
C GLY A 103 23.44 2.89 -5.96
N VAL A 104 22.95 3.20 -7.17
CA VAL A 104 22.11 2.27 -7.93
C VAL A 104 22.91 1.03 -8.36
N ARG A 105 22.37 -0.18 -8.16
CA ARG A 105 23.02 -1.44 -8.59
C ARG A 105 22.10 -2.32 -9.42
N SER A 106 20.81 -2.30 -9.13
CA SER A 106 19.83 -3.17 -9.74
C SER A 106 18.67 -2.43 -10.41
N ARG A 107 17.90 -3.14 -11.24
CA ARG A 107 16.62 -2.62 -11.76
C ARG A 107 15.63 -2.28 -10.65
N TYR A 108 15.66 -3.04 -9.55
CA TYR A 108 14.89 -2.71 -8.35
C TYR A 108 15.31 -1.36 -7.75
N ASP A 109 16.62 -1.06 -7.75
CA ASP A 109 17.13 0.23 -7.29
C ASP A 109 16.72 1.39 -8.21
N ASP A 110 16.44 1.18 -9.51
CA ASP A 110 15.92 2.25 -10.38
C ASP A 110 14.56 2.76 -9.88
N PHE A 111 13.71 1.85 -9.40
CA PHE A 111 12.40 2.16 -8.82
C PHE A 111 12.54 2.84 -7.46
N LEU A 112 13.47 2.37 -6.63
CA LEU A 112 13.79 3.02 -5.36
C LEU A 112 14.33 4.44 -5.57
N ALA A 113 15.25 4.63 -6.53
CA ALA A 113 15.84 5.92 -6.83
C ALA A 113 14.81 6.93 -7.36
N THR A 114 13.91 6.52 -8.25
CA THR A 114 12.87 7.43 -8.78
C THR A 114 11.93 7.91 -7.68
N HIS A 115 11.54 7.00 -6.76
CA HIS A 115 10.68 7.36 -5.65
C HIS A 115 11.39 8.31 -4.66
N ILE A 116 12.65 8.03 -4.30
CA ILE A 116 13.45 8.94 -3.48
C ILE A 116 13.49 10.34 -4.11
N ASN A 117 13.79 10.40 -5.41
CA ASN A 117 13.98 11.66 -6.13
C ASN A 117 12.67 12.47 -6.28
N GLN A 118 11.53 11.80 -6.39
CA GLN A 118 10.23 12.44 -6.64
C GLN A 118 9.33 12.55 -5.41
N THR A 119 9.75 12.06 -4.23
CA THR A 119 8.91 11.96 -3.01
C THR A 119 8.14 13.25 -2.68
N LEU A 120 8.77 14.42 -2.83
CA LEU A 120 8.15 15.72 -2.53
C LEU A 120 7.17 16.23 -3.61
N ASN A 121 6.99 15.49 -4.69
CA ASN A 121 6.08 15.81 -5.79
C ASN A 121 5.00 14.73 -6.01
N ILE A 122 5.02 13.66 -5.21
CA ILE A 122 4.14 12.49 -5.36
C ILE A 122 3.37 12.13 -4.09
N HIS A 123 3.59 12.83 -2.99
CA HIS A 123 2.86 12.66 -1.73
C HIS A 123 2.22 13.98 -1.30
N TYR A 124 0.99 13.93 -0.79
CA TYR A 124 0.16 15.11 -0.51
C TYR A 124 0.04 16.07 -1.71
N THR A 125 0.01 15.50 -2.91
CA THR A 125 -0.12 16.20 -4.20
C THR A 125 -1.38 15.73 -4.94
N GLY A 126 -1.77 16.45 -5.99
CA GLY A 126 -2.82 15.99 -6.90
C GLY A 126 -2.42 14.81 -7.79
N THR A 127 -1.13 14.45 -7.82
CA THR A 127 -0.59 13.32 -8.58
C THR A 127 -0.54 12.02 -7.78
N PHE A 128 -0.63 12.07 -6.45
CA PHE A 128 -0.33 10.95 -5.54
C PHE A 128 -0.93 9.61 -5.98
N LEU A 129 -2.25 9.54 -6.15
CA LEU A 129 -2.93 8.28 -6.48
C LEU A 129 -2.57 7.77 -7.88
N ALA A 130 -2.59 8.65 -8.89
CA ALA A 130 -2.29 8.29 -10.27
C ALA A 130 -0.82 7.91 -10.48
N TRP A 131 0.10 8.62 -9.83
CA TRP A 131 1.53 8.31 -9.89
C TRP A 131 1.81 6.95 -9.27
N HIS A 132 1.24 6.63 -8.11
CA HIS A 132 1.46 5.32 -7.48
C HIS A 132 0.79 4.16 -8.22
N ARG A 133 -0.37 4.39 -8.86
CA ARG A 133 -0.96 3.45 -9.83
C ARG A 133 0.00 3.18 -10.99
N TRP A 134 0.54 4.24 -11.60
CA TRP A 134 1.49 4.13 -12.71
C TRP A 134 2.79 3.44 -12.31
N PHE A 135 3.33 3.79 -11.14
CA PHE A 135 4.54 3.20 -10.56
C PHE A 135 4.37 1.70 -10.32
N THR A 136 3.27 1.31 -9.68
CA THR A 136 2.97 -0.10 -9.38
C THR A 136 2.71 -0.91 -10.64
N TRP A 137 1.98 -0.36 -11.62
CA TRP A 137 1.77 -1.03 -12.90
C TRP A 137 3.06 -1.16 -13.72
N THR A 138 3.91 -0.13 -13.73
CA THR A 138 5.19 -0.18 -14.46
C THR A 138 6.15 -1.18 -13.83
N TYR A 139 6.14 -1.29 -12.49
CA TYR A 139 6.84 -2.34 -11.77
C TYR A 139 6.33 -3.73 -12.16
N GLU A 140 5.01 -3.93 -12.18
CA GLU A 140 4.38 -5.17 -12.66
C GLU A 140 4.84 -5.51 -14.08
N GLN A 141 4.81 -4.55 -15.01
CA GLN A 141 5.29 -4.79 -16.38
C GLN A 141 6.78 -5.12 -16.44
N ALA A 142 7.62 -4.50 -15.60
CA ALA A 142 9.04 -4.83 -15.53
C ALA A 142 9.26 -6.27 -15.04
N LEU A 143 8.55 -6.71 -14.00
CA LEU A 143 8.59 -8.11 -13.55
C LEU A 143 8.18 -9.08 -14.66
N ARG A 144 7.11 -8.75 -15.40
CA ARG A 144 6.58 -9.63 -16.46
C ARG A 144 7.50 -9.71 -17.67
N ASN A 145 7.99 -8.56 -18.12
CA ASN A 145 8.75 -8.45 -19.37
C ASN A 145 10.26 -8.72 -19.19
N GLU A 146 10.80 -8.57 -17.99
CA GLU A 146 12.25 -8.70 -17.75
C GLU A 146 12.62 -9.87 -16.83
N CYS A 147 11.67 -10.36 -16.03
CA CYS A 147 11.86 -11.49 -15.12
C CYS A 147 10.89 -12.65 -15.34
N GLY A 148 10.12 -12.63 -16.44
CA GLY A 148 9.26 -13.75 -16.84
C GLY A 148 8.07 -14.00 -15.93
N TYR A 149 7.69 -13.05 -15.08
CA TYR A 149 6.47 -13.16 -14.28
C TYR A 149 5.25 -13.19 -15.20
N THR A 150 4.31 -14.12 -14.97
CA THR A 150 3.11 -14.23 -15.82
C THR A 150 1.84 -13.79 -15.12
N GLY A 151 1.87 -13.76 -13.77
CA GLY A 151 0.75 -13.34 -12.93
C GLY A 151 0.49 -11.83 -12.97
N ALA A 152 -0.43 -11.42 -12.10
CA ALA A 152 -0.80 -10.02 -11.88
C ALA A 152 -0.28 -9.53 -10.51
N GLN A 153 -0.08 -8.22 -10.38
CA GLN A 153 0.36 -7.60 -9.13
C GLN A 153 -0.56 -7.98 -7.95
N PRO A 154 -0.04 -8.66 -6.91
CA PRO A 154 -0.81 -8.92 -5.70
C PRO A 154 -0.90 -7.70 -4.79
N TYR A 155 -1.84 -7.75 -3.84
CA TYR A 155 -1.99 -6.70 -2.84
C TYR A 155 -2.06 -7.23 -1.40
N TRP A 156 -1.83 -6.33 -0.44
CA TRP A 156 -1.93 -6.59 1.00
C TRP A 156 -3.24 -6.06 1.55
N ASN A 157 -4.19 -6.96 1.82
CA ASN A 157 -5.41 -6.59 2.55
C ASN A 157 -5.10 -6.41 4.05
N TRP A 158 -4.83 -5.16 4.47
CA TRP A 158 -4.50 -4.81 5.86
C TRP A 158 -5.57 -5.28 6.85
N ALA A 159 -6.84 -5.17 6.45
CA ALA A 159 -7.99 -5.39 7.31
C ALA A 159 -8.10 -6.83 7.81
N LEU A 160 -7.67 -7.83 7.02
CA LEU A 160 -7.74 -9.24 7.39
C LEU A 160 -6.81 -9.62 8.55
N TYR A 161 -5.69 -8.89 8.70
CA TYR A 161 -4.64 -9.19 9.67
C TYR A 161 -4.35 -7.99 10.59
N ALA A 162 -5.33 -7.10 10.79
CA ALA A 162 -5.11 -5.85 11.52
C ALA A 162 -4.61 -6.06 12.97
N LYS A 163 -5.14 -7.08 13.65
CA LYS A 163 -4.79 -7.42 15.04
C LYS A 163 -3.50 -8.24 15.16
N ASP A 164 -3.05 -8.86 14.07
CA ASP A 164 -1.84 -9.69 14.05
C ASP A 164 -1.21 -9.72 12.64
N PRO A 165 -0.59 -8.61 12.20
CA PRO A 165 0.03 -8.55 10.88
C PRO A 165 1.20 -9.52 10.73
N ALA A 166 1.87 -9.91 11.81
CA ALA A 166 3.02 -10.81 11.77
C ALA A 166 2.65 -12.24 11.36
N SER A 167 1.41 -12.69 11.63
CA SER A 167 0.90 -13.98 11.14
C SER A 167 0.32 -13.93 9.73
N SER A 168 0.29 -12.76 9.10
CA SER A 168 -0.15 -12.64 7.71
C SER A 168 0.75 -13.48 6.79
N PRO A 169 0.21 -14.12 5.74
CA PRO A 169 1.02 -14.83 4.74
C PRO A 169 2.06 -13.95 4.02
N ILE A 170 1.96 -12.62 4.17
CA ILE A 170 2.96 -11.68 3.68
C ILE A 170 4.18 -11.62 4.60
N PHE A 171 4.00 -11.79 5.91
CA PHE A 171 5.02 -11.55 6.93
C PHE A 171 5.33 -12.76 7.84
N ASP A 172 4.77 -13.94 7.53
CA ASP A 172 4.98 -15.17 8.30
C ASP A 172 6.42 -15.72 8.25
N GLY A 173 7.28 -15.14 7.40
CA GLY A 173 8.69 -15.53 7.27
C GLY A 173 8.93 -16.84 6.52
N SER A 174 7.89 -17.46 5.97
CA SER A 174 8.00 -18.65 5.13
C SER A 174 8.67 -18.34 3.78
N ASP A 175 9.02 -19.38 3.03
CA ASP A 175 9.55 -19.26 1.66
C ASP A 175 8.54 -18.66 0.65
N TYR A 176 7.27 -18.48 1.07
CA TYR A 176 6.18 -17.92 0.27
C TYR A 176 5.71 -16.56 0.77
N SER A 177 6.52 -15.88 1.56
CA SER A 177 6.23 -14.56 2.14
C SER A 177 7.01 -13.44 1.45
N MET A 178 6.75 -12.20 1.83
CA MET A 178 7.66 -11.07 1.60
C MET A 178 8.79 -11.04 2.64
N SER A 179 9.21 -12.20 3.15
CA SER A 179 10.05 -12.37 4.35
C SER A 179 9.35 -11.95 5.65
N GLY A 180 9.98 -12.29 6.78
CA GLY A 180 9.35 -12.14 8.09
C GLY A 180 9.55 -10.78 8.74
N ASN A 181 9.35 -10.77 10.05
CA ASN A 181 9.77 -9.67 10.92
C ASN A 181 11.31 -9.57 11.01
N GLY A 182 11.81 -8.45 11.50
CA GLY A 182 13.22 -8.29 11.85
C GLY A 182 13.58 -9.00 13.15
N GLU A 183 14.88 -9.22 13.40
CA GLU A 183 15.36 -9.67 14.70
C GLU A 183 14.80 -8.80 15.83
N TYR A 184 14.39 -9.43 16.91
CA TYR A 184 13.83 -8.75 18.06
C TYR A 184 14.90 -7.90 18.77
N ILE A 185 14.59 -6.62 19.00
CA ILE A 185 15.39 -5.71 19.82
C ILE A 185 14.59 -5.33 21.07
N ALA A 186 15.08 -5.71 22.24
CA ALA A 186 14.45 -5.41 23.52
C ALA A 186 14.55 -3.91 23.87
N GLY A 187 13.55 -3.41 24.61
CA GLY A 187 13.61 -2.08 25.24
C GLY A 187 13.56 -0.89 24.28
N LYS A 188 13.09 -1.06 23.05
CA LYS A 188 12.89 0.05 22.10
C LYS A 188 11.83 1.04 22.62
N GLY A 189 12.07 2.33 22.42
CA GLY A 189 11.07 3.37 22.58
C GLY A 189 10.13 3.48 21.37
N PRO A 190 9.13 4.37 21.42
CA PRO A 190 8.30 4.68 20.27
C PRO A 190 9.08 5.43 19.18
N ILE A 191 8.57 5.41 17.96
CA ILE A 191 8.98 6.36 16.92
C ILE A 191 8.09 7.60 17.00
N THR A 192 8.62 8.75 16.59
CA THR A 192 7.87 10.02 16.57
C THR A 192 7.85 10.55 15.15
N LEU A 193 6.64 10.74 14.62
CA LEU A 193 6.43 11.30 13.29
C LEU A 193 6.13 12.79 13.40
N LEU A 194 6.84 13.56 12.58
CA LEU A 194 6.72 15.01 12.49
C LEU A 194 6.28 15.38 11.09
N LEU A 195 5.36 16.34 11.00
CA LEU A 195 4.89 16.90 9.75
C LEU A 195 4.62 18.39 9.96
N GLY A 196 5.46 19.25 9.38
CA GLY A 196 5.42 20.70 9.65
C GLY A 196 5.46 21.00 11.15
N ASP A 197 4.66 21.99 11.57
CA ASP A 197 4.56 22.44 12.97
C ASP A 197 3.40 21.78 13.74
N TYR A 198 2.83 20.69 13.21
CA TYR A 198 1.74 19.97 13.88
C TYR A 198 2.23 19.17 15.10
N ALA A 199 1.31 18.86 16.01
CA ALA A 199 1.59 17.99 17.14
C ALA A 199 2.16 16.63 16.66
N PRO A 200 3.23 16.10 17.29
CA PRO A 200 3.83 14.85 16.87
C PRO A 200 2.88 13.66 17.00
N VAL A 201 2.98 12.71 16.06
CA VAL A 201 2.29 11.41 16.17
C VAL A 201 3.28 10.39 16.72
N VAL A 202 2.98 9.84 17.89
CA VAL A 202 3.83 8.85 18.57
C VAL A 202 3.32 7.45 18.26
N LEU A 203 4.18 6.62 17.67
CA LEU A 203 3.83 5.25 17.30
C LEU A 203 4.59 4.23 18.15
N PRO A 204 3.90 3.23 18.73
CA PRO A 204 4.55 2.23 19.57
C PRO A 204 5.50 1.34 18.75
N PRO A 205 6.59 0.86 19.37
CA PRO A 205 7.49 -0.09 18.71
C PRO A 205 6.77 -1.40 18.39
N GLY A 206 7.20 -2.07 17.32
CA GLY A 206 6.76 -3.42 16.99
C GLY A 206 7.59 -4.49 17.69
N THR A 207 7.43 -5.73 17.23
CA THR A 207 8.06 -6.92 17.80
C THR A 207 9.36 -7.35 17.10
N GLY A 208 9.94 -6.49 16.25
CA GLY A 208 11.18 -6.75 15.52
C GLY A 208 12.27 -5.71 15.83
N GLY A 209 12.80 -5.08 14.78
CA GLY A 209 13.72 -3.92 14.83
C GLY A 209 15.06 -4.15 14.11
N GLY A 210 15.53 -5.39 14.07
CA GLY A 210 16.79 -5.78 13.40
C GLY A 210 16.61 -6.21 11.96
N CYS A 211 17.65 -6.84 11.40
CA CYS A 211 17.61 -7.40 10.04
C CYS A 211 16.55 -8.51 9.94
N VAL A 212 15.94 -8.65 8.78
CA VAL A 212 15.09 -9.80 8.47
C VAL A 212 15.94 -11.05 8.26
N THR A 213 15.59 -12.16 8.92
CA THR A 213 16.42 -13.38 8.97
C THR A 213 15.82 -14.60 8.25
N THR A 214 14.54 -14.54 7.89
CA THR A 214 13.80 -15.65 7.25
C THR A 214 13.10 -15.20 5.96
N GLY A 215 12.69 -16.17 5.14
CA GLY A 215 12.00 -15.93 3.86
C GLY A 215 12.91 -15.50 2.69
N PRO A 216 12.31 -15.22 1.52
CA PRO A 216 13.04 -15.08 0.25
C PRO A 216 14.04 -13.94 0.19
N PHE A 217 13.80 -12.86 0.95
CA PHE A 217 14.54 -11.61 0.91
C PHE A 217 15.50 -11.43 2.09
N LYS A 218 15.78 -12.47 2.89
CA LYS A 218 16.73 -12.38 4.02
C LYS A 218 18.16 -11.94 3.62
N ASN A 219 18.55 -12.22 2.37
CA ASN A 219 19.86 -11.85 1.82
C ASN A 219 19.79 -10.67 0.84
N TYR A 220 18.62 -10.03 0.71
CA TYR A 220 18.47 -8.86 -0.13
C TYR A 220 19.19 -7.66 0.51
N THR A 221 19.90 -6.91 -0.33
CA THR A 221 20.68 -5.74 0.08
C THR A 221 19.98 -4.46 -0.38
N ILE A 222 19.63 -3.60 0.56
CA ILE A 222 19.17 -2.24 0.31
C ILE A 222 20.40 -1.39 -0.04
N ASN A 223 20.43 -0.74 -1.20
CA ASN A 223 21.59 0.04 -1.66
C ASN A 223 21.46 1.56 -1.48
N LEU A 224 20.24 2.07 -1.33
CA LEU A 224 19.92 3.51 -1.26
C LEU A 224 19.27 3.87 0.08
N GLY A 225 19.13 5.17 0.34
CA GLY A 225 18.63 5.70 1.61
C GLY A 225 19.54 5.38 2.81
N PRO A 226 19.04 5.55 4.05
CA PRO A 226 17.79 6.24 4.38
C PRO A 226 17.89 7.74 4.07
N VAL A 227 16.76 8.43 4.00
CA VAL A 227 16.63 9.88 3.69
C VAL A 227 15.94 10.64 4.81
N SER A 228 14.91 10.07 5.44
CA SER A 228 14.18 10.71 6.53
C SER A 228 13.48 9.66 7.40
N MET A 229 14.27 8.74 7.96
CA MET A 229 13.76 7.59 8.72
C MET A 229 13.67 7.90 10.23
N PRO A 230 12.46 7.90 10.83
CA PRO A 230 12.30 8.05 12.27
C PRO A 230 12.80 6.80 13.02
N LEU A 231 13.42 7.03 14.18
CA LEU A 231 13.99 5.98 15.03
C LEU A 231 13.28 5.86 16.38
N ASN A 232 13.41 4.68 17.01
CA ASN A 232 12.84 4.34 18.31
C ASN A 232 13.43 5.10 19.52
N ASN A 233 14.25 6.12 19.27
CA ASN A 233 14.78 7.04 20.27
C ASN A 233 14.30 8.49 20.05
N GLY A 234 13.34 8.69 19.14
CA GLY A 234 12.79 10.01 18.78
C GLY A 234 13.64 10.82 17.79
N SER A 235 14.83 10.34 17.40
CA SER A 235 15.63 10.98 16.36
C SER A 235 15.21 10.52 14.96
N VAL A 236 15.65 11.25 13.93
CA VAL A 236 15.42 10.93 12.52
C VAL A 236 16.78 10.76 11.84
N ILE A 237 17.03 9.61 11.22
CA ILE A 237 18.18 9.45 10.32
C ILE A 237 17.85 10.14 9.01
N GLY A 238 18.76 10.97 8.52
CA GLY A 238 18.64 11.61 7.21
C GLY A 238 18.53 13.13 7.21
N GLY A 239 18.69 13.78 8.38
CA GLY A 239 18.95 15.22 8.46
C GLY A 239 20.36 15.67 8.05
N GLY A 240 21.12 14.84 7.33
CA GLY A 240 22.47 15.15 6.83
C GLY A 240 22.45 15.59 5.36
N PRO A 241 23.55 16.14 4.81
CA PRO A 241 23.59 16.71 3.46
C PRO A 241 23.44 15.71 2.30
N GLY A 242 23.09 14.46 2.58
CA GLY A 242 22.98 13.40 1.58
C GLY A 242 21.57 13.32 0.98
N THR A 243 21.48 13.13 -0.33
CA THR A 243 20.22 12.94 -1.06
C THR A 243 19.56 11.57 -0.86
N GLY A 244 20.20 10.66 -0.12
CA GLY A 244 19.82 9.24 -0.07
C GLY A 244 20.21 8.44 -1.32
N LEU A 245 20.88 9.05 -2.30
CA LEU A 245 21.23 8.42 -3.58
C LEU A 245 22.66 7.82 -3.63
N ALA A 246 23.44 8.00 -2.56
CA ALA A 246 24.76 7.41 -2.42
C ALA A 246 24.70 5.91 -2.12
N TYR A 247 25.78 5.17 -2.42
CA TYR A 247 25.85 3.74 -2.15
C TYR A 247 25.94 3.46 -0.65
N ASN A 248 24.92 2.80 -0.10
CA ASN A 248 24.82 2.48 1.33
C ASN A 248 24.23 1.06 1.52
N PRO A 249 24.99 0.00 1.16
CA PRO A 249 24.51 -1.38 1.21
C PRO A 249 24.27 -1.86 2.64
N ARG A 250 23.07 -2.36 2.92
CA ARG A 250 22.68 -2.90 4.23
C ARG A 250 21.53 -3.90 4.12
N CYS A 251 21.28 -4.65 5.19
CA CYS A 251 20.14 -5.56 5.27
C CYS A 251 18.81 -4.77 5.32
N MET A 252 17.74 -5.39 4.84
CA MET A 252 16.37 -4.94 5.13
C MET A 252 16.03 -5.22 6.59
N LYS A 253 15.45 -4.24 7.29
CA LYS A 253 15.00 -4.35 8.68
C LYS A 253 13.50 -4.12 8.77
N ARG A 254 12.82 -4.84 9.66
CA ARG A 254 11.39 -4.63 9.93
C ARG A 254 11.11 -4.59 11.41
N ASP A 255 10.08 -3.84 11.76
CA ASP A 255 9.58 -3.75 13.12
C ASP A 255 8.05 -3.87 13.15
N ILE A 256 7.57 -5.07 12.84
CA ILE A 256 6.14 -5.28 12.57
C ILE A 256 5.30 -4.96 13.81
N SER A 257 4.33 -4.04 13.65
CA SER A 257 3.53 -3.50 14.75
C SER A 257 2.03 -3.72 14.54
N ALA A 258 1.47 -4.65 15.32
CA ALA A 258 0.02 -4.88 15.38
C ALA A 258 -0.75 -3.65 15.85
N ALA A 259 -0.17 -2.89 16.79
CA ALA A 259 -0.79 -1.70 17.35
C ALA A 259 -1.00 -0.61 16.28
N ILE A 260 -0.01 -0.41 15.40
CA ILE A 260 -0.11 0.56 14.29
C ILE A 260 -1.18 0.11 13.28
N ASN A 261 -1.16 -1.16 12.86
CA ASN A 261 -2.14 -1.65 11.91
C ASN A 261 -3.57 -1.56 12.46
N THR A 262 -3.77 -2.02 13.70
CA THR A 262 -5.05 -1.93 14.41
C THR A 262 -5.54 -0.49 14.54
N ALA A 263 -4.66 0.49 14.73
CA ALA A 263 -5.05 1.88 14.88
C ALA A 263 -5.42 2.55 13.55
N PHE A 264 -4.74 2.22 12.45
CA PHE A 264 -4.78 3.04 11.24
C PHE A 264 -5.25 2.31 9.97
N ALA A 265 -5.01 1.00 9.84
CA ALA A 265 -5.25 0.23 8.62
C ALA A 265 -6.17 -0.99 8.82
N ASN A 266 -7.17 -0.87 9.70
CA ASN A 266 -8.22 -1.87 9.90
C ASN A 266 -9.42 -1.69 8.93
N ALA A 267 -10.39 -2.61 8.97
CA ALA A 267 -11.60 -2.57 8.13
C ALA A 267 -12.41 -1.26 8.29
N THR A 268 -12.58 -0.78 9.53
CA THR A 268 -13.29 0.48 9.81
C THR A 268 -12.59 1.68 9.17
N SER A 269 -11.25 1.73 9.18
CA SER A 269 -10.48 2.77 8.50
C SER A 269 -10.67 2.72 6.98
N VAL A 270 -10.71 1.53 6.39
CA VAL A 270 -10.96 1.35 4.94
C VAL A 270 -12.38 1.82 4.58
N VAL A 271 -13.41 1.40 5.32
CA VAL A 271 -14.79 1.86 5.08
C VAL A 271 -14.92 3.38 5.26
N LYS A 272 -14.28 3.95 6.29
CA LYS A 272 -14.28 5.40 6.51
C LYS A 272 -13.70 6.14 5.32
N LEU A 273 -12.65 5.59 4.69
CA LEU A 273 -12.07 6.12 3.47
C LEU A 273 -13.03 6.02 2.28
N LEU A 274 -13.63 4.85 2.04
CA LEU A 274 -14.52 4.61 0.89
C LEU A 274 -15.82 5.45 0.93
N THR A 275 -16.20 5.95 2.10
CA THR A 275 -17.37 6.82 2.29
C THR A 275 -17.11 8.31 2.09
N ARG A 276 -15.89 8.72 1.65
CA ARG A 276 -15.63 10.13 1.31
C ARG A 276 -16.31 10.51 0.00
N ASN A 277 -16.75 11.76 -0.12
CA ASN A 277 -17.51 12.22 -1.30
C ASN A 277 -16.64 12.84 -2.38
N THR A 278 -15.49 13.42 -2.01
CA THR A 278 -14.60 14.13 -2.92
C THR A 278 -13.22 13.47 -2.94
N ILE A 279 -12.51 13.60 -4.06
CA ILE A 279 -11.12 13.13 -4.16
C ILE A 279 -10.19 13.82 -3.14
N ALA A 280 -10.46 15.09 -2.83
CA ALA A 280 -9.68 15.87 -1.86
C ALA A 280 -9.75 15.25 -0.47
N ASP A 281 -10.97 14.94 0.00
CA ASP A 281 -11.18 14.28 1.29
C ASP A 281 -10.64 12.83 1.28
N PHE A 282 -10.90 12.10 0.19
CA PHE A 282 -10.46 10.72 0.04
C PHE A 282 -8.94 10.60 0.18
N GLN A 283 -8.17 11.33 -0.64
CA GLN A 283 -6.72 11.21 -0.63
C GLN A 283 -6.10 11.76 0.66
N LEU A 284 -6.68 12.80 1.26
CA LEU A 284 -6.16 13.40 2.49
C LEU A 284 -6.41 12.49 3.69
N VAL A 285 -7.57 11.85 3.78
CA VAL A 285 -7.86 10.84 4.82
C VAL A 285 -7.00 9.59 4.62
N MET A 286 -6.77 9.17 3.37
CA MET A 286 -5.90 8.03 3.06
C MET A 286 -4.47 8.25 3.54
N GLN A 287 -3.92 9.44 3.32
CA GLN A 287 -2.54 9.80 3.68
C GLN A 287 -2.40 10.26 5.14
N GLY A 288 -3.51 10.60 5.78
CA GLY A 288 -3.56 11.17 7.13
C GLY A 288 -3.67 12.68 7.07
N VAL A 289 -4.77 13.21 7.62
CA VAL A 289 -5.02 14.65 7.70
C VAL A 289 -3.99 15.28 8.64
N PRO A 290 -3.14 16.22 8.18
CA PRO A 290 -2.14 16.86 9.03
C PRO A 290 -2.78 17.48 10.30
N GLY A 291 -2.16 17.24 11.46
CA GLY A 291 -2.68 17.71 12.76
C GLY A 291 -3.80 16.86 13.37
N SER A 292 -4.34 15.86 12.68
CA SER A 292 -5.42 15.02 13.21
C SER A 292 -4.96 13.92 14.19
N GLY A 293 -3.65 13.67 14.28
CA GLY A 293 -3.11 12.51 15.00
C GLY A 293 -3.27 11.18 14.25
N ASN A 294 -3.86 11.19 13.05
CA ASN A 294 -4.11 10.01 12.23
C ASN A 294 -3.24 10.04 10.96
N ILE A 295 -2.54 8.93 10.68
CA ILE A 295 -1.64 8.78 9.53
C ILE A 295 -2.29 8.06 8.32
N GLY A 296 -3.60 7.80 8.41
CA GLY A 296 -4.39 7.14 7.38
C GLY A 296 -3.98 5.69 7.12
N VAL A 297 -4.66 5.03 6.19
CA VAL A 297 -4.33 3.65 5.79
C VAL A 297 -3.00 3.57 5.04
N HIS A 298 -2.58 4.65 4.36
CA HIS A 298 -1.28 4.74 3.69
C HIS A 298 -0.13 4.75 4.71
N GLY A 299 -0.12 5.71 5.63
CA GLY A 299 0.87 5.73 6.70
C GLY A 299 0.76 4.49 7.59
N GLY A 300 -0.45 4.06 7.92
CA GLY A 300 -0.72 2.85 8.69
C GLY A 300 -0.06 1.61 8.09
N GLY A 301 -0.18 1.39 6.78
CA GLY A 301 0.45 0.27 6.10
C GLY A 301 1.99 0.33 6.14
N HIS A 302 2.60 1.47 5.79
CA HIS A 302 4.05 1.65 5.84
C HIS A 302 4.63 1.44 7.25
N TYR A 303 4.09 2.15 8.24
CA TYR A 303 4.61 2.10 9.61
C TYR A 303 4.21 0.83 10.37
N THR A 304 3.23 0.06 9.89
CA THR A 304 2.99 -1.31 10.38
C THR A 304 4.18 -2.21 10.08
N ILE A 305 4.82 -2.06 8.92
CA ILE A 305 6.03 -2.81 8.54
C ILE A 305 7.22 -2.27 9.33
N GLY A 306 7.36 -0.94 9.35
CA GLY A 306 8.40 -0.22 10.10
C GLY A 306 9.81 -0.62 9.70
N GLY A 307 10.80 -0.21 10.50
CA GLY A 307 12.20 -0.51 10.21
C GLY A 307 12.74 0.22 8.97
N ASP A 308 13.69 -0.41 8.30
CA ASP A 308 14.50 0.17 7.22
C ASP A 308 14.36 -0.68 5.94
N PRO A 309 13.76 -0.16 4.86
CA PRO A 309 13.37 1.24 4.66
C PRO A 309 11.86 1.53 4.76
N ALA A 310 11.01 0.57 5.16
CA ALA A 310 9.55 0.77 5.11
C ALA A 310 9.05 1.91 6.03
N GLY A 311 9.79 2.26 7.09
CA GLY A 311 9.51 3.42 7.93
C GLY A 311 10.02 4.76 7.38
N ASP A 312 10.69 4.79 6.22
CA ASP A 312 11.21 6.00 5.59
C ASP A 312 10.33 6.37 4.37
N VAL A 313 9.69 7.55 4.43
CA VAL A 313 8.77 8.01 3.38
C VAL A 313 9.43 8.04 2.00
N PHE A 314 10.73 8.31 1.91
CA PHE A 314 11.44 8.40 0.63
C PHE A 314 11.87 7.04 0.10
N SER A 315 12.42 6.20 0.98
CA SER A 315 13.03 4.93 0.58
C SER A 315 12.13 3.70 0.80
N SER A 316 10.86 3.88 1.19
CA SER A 316 9.91 2.79 1.44
C SER A 316 9.78 1.75 0.32
N PRO A 317 9.92 2.05 -1.00
CA PRO A 317 9.92 1.01 -2.04
C PRO A 317 11.08 0.04 -1.98
N GLY A 318 12.08 0.33 -1.14
CA GLY A 318 13.16 -0.60 -0.87
C GLY A 318 12.68 -1.85 -0.15
N ASP A 319 11.54 -1.82 0.55
CA ASP A 319 10.89 -3.02 1.09
C ASP A 319 9.96 -3.66 0.02
N PRO A 320 10.10 -4.95 -0.33
CA PRO A 320 9.24 -5.63 -1.30
C PRO A 320 7.74 -5.60 -1.00
N ALA A 321 7.35 -5.44 0.27
CA ALA A 321 5.95 -5.31 0.66
C ALA A 321 5.32 -3.97 0.25
N PHE A 322 6.12 -2.96 -0.13
CA PHE A 322 5.64 -1.67 -0.67
C PHE A 322 4.65 -1.87 -1.82
N TYR A 323 4.99 -2.73 -2.79
CA TYR A 323 4.17 -2.92 -3.98
C TYR A 323 2.85 -3.64 -3.68
N LEU A 324 2.83 -4.49 -2.64
CA LEU A 324 1.59 -5.11 -2.15
C LEU A 324 0.74 -4.10 -1.37
N HIS A 325 1.36 -3.26 -0.55
CA HIS A 325 0.69 -2.15 0.12
C HIS A 325 0.05 -1.19 -0.89
N HIS A 326 0.80 -0.74 -1.90
CA HIS A 326 0.27 0.15 -2.94
C HIS A 326 -0.72 -0.52 -3.88
N GLY A 327 -0.66 -1.85 -4.05
CA GLY A 327 -1.74 -2.61 -4.68
C GLY A 327 -3.09 -2.46 -3.95
N MET A 328 -3.07 -2.37 -2.61
CA MET A 328 -4.27 -2.17 -1.80
C MET A 328 -4.69 -0.69 -1.75
N ILE A 329 -3.74 0.25 -1.77
CA ILE A 329 -4.03 1.68 -1.98
C ILE A 329 -4.80 1.86 -3.30
N ASP A 330 -4.29 1.27 -4.37
CA ASP A 330 -4.91 1.35 -5.69
C ASP A 330 -6.28 0.65 -5.72
N LEU A 331 -6.44 -0.51 -5.06
CA LEU A 331 -7.74 -1.16 -4.88
C LEU A 331 -8.74 -0.21 -4.21
N THR A 332 -8.38 0.41 -3.08
CA THR A 332 -9.31 1.29 -2.37
C THR A 332 -9.70 2.51 -3.19
N TRP A 333 -8.79 3.06 -3.98
CA TRP A 333 -9.11 4.15 -4.90
C TRP A 333 -10.01 3.67 -6.04
N TRP A 334 -9.71 2.49 -6.63
CA TRP A 334 -10.55 1.88 -7.65
C TRP A 334 -11.98 1.63 -7.13
N VAL A 335 -12.16 1.04 -5.95
CA VAL A 335 -13.50 0.86 -5.34
C VAL A 335 -14.19 2.22 -5.21
N TRP A 336 -13.53 3.20 -4.63
CA TRP A 336 -14.09 4.54 -4.47
C TRP A 336 -14.51 5.18 -5.80
N GLN A 337 -13.69 5.06 -6.84
CA GLN A 337 -14.03 5.55 -8.18
C GLN A 337 -15.26 4.82 -8.72
N MET A 338 -15.29 3.49 -8.63
CA MET A 338 -16.34 2.67 -9.24
C MET A 338 -17.72 2.85 -8.61
N LEU A 339 -17.80 3.17 -7.32
CA LEU A 339 -19.07 3.44 -6.62
C LEU A 339 -19.84 4.65 -7.20
N ASP A 340 -19.17 5.56 -7.91
CA ASP A 340 -19.81 6.64 -8.67
C ASP A 340 -18.92 7.06 -9.85
N PHE A 341 -18.68 6.11 -10.76
CA PHE A 341 -17.65 6.23 -11.78
C PHE A 341 -17.80 7.49 -12.64
N THR A 342 -19.02 7.82 -13.06
CA THR A 342 -19.29 8.98 -13.91
C THR A 342 -18.79 10.29 -13.30
N HIS A 343 -18.97 10.49 -11.99
CA HIS A 343 -18.57 11.72 -11.32
C HIS A 343 -17.18 11.65 -10.68
N ARG A 344 -16.68 10.46 -10.36
CA ARG A 344 -15.41 10.27 -9.63
C ARG A 344 -14.21 9.95 -10.50
N ARG A 345 -14.42 9.36 -11.69
CA ARG A 345 -13.35 8.87 -12.57
C ARG A 345 -12.22 9.88 -12.74
N ASN A 346 -12.55 11.11 -13.11
CA ASN A 346 -11.57 12.13 -13.48
C ASN A 346 -11.37 13.21 -12.39
N GLN A 347 -11.82 12.98 -11.15
CA GLN A 347 -11.59 13.96 -10.09
C GLN A 347 -10.10 14.01 -9.75
N ILE A 348 -9.56 15.23 -9.69
CA ILE A 348 -8.21 15.56 -9.23
C ILE A 348 -8.34 16.75 -8.27
N SER A 349 -7.53 16.77 -7.21
CA SER A 349 -7.43 17.90 -6.30
C SER A 349 -6.03 17.99 -5.73
N GLY A 350 -5.52 19.21 -5.53
CA GLY A 350 -4.19 19.48 -5.00
C GLY A 350 -3.20 19.90 -6.07
N THR A 351 -2.00 20.27 -5.62
CA THR A 351 -0.94 20.84 -6.44
C THR A 351 0.20 19.86 -6.68
N GLN A 352 1.27 20.30 -7.32
CA GLN A 352 2.41 19.45 -7.73
C GLN A 352 3.47 19.29 -6.63
N THR A 353 3.31 19.97 -5.49
CA THR A 353 4.28 19.99 -4.41
C THR A 353 3.65 19.51 -3.12
N PHE A 354 4.43 18.79 -2.31
CA PHE A 354 4.01 18.21 -1.05
C PHE A 354 3.34 19.27 -0.16
N LEU A 355 2.06 19.07 0.20
CA LEU A 355 1.25 20.02 0.96
C LEU A 355 1.24 21.45 0.38
N ASN A 356 1.43 21.57 -0.94
CA ASN A 356 1.61 22.82 -1.65
C ASN A 356 2.77 23.69 -1.11
N GLN A 357 3.88 23.04 -0.71
CA GLN A 357 5.08 23.70 -0.19
C GLN A 357 6.32 23.34 -1.02
N PRO A 358 6.93 24.30 -1.74
CA PRO A 358 6.42 25.66 -1.99
C PRO A 358 5.14 25.63 -2.83
N PRO A 359 4.35 26.73 -2.89
CA PRO A 359 3.16 26.77 -3.73
C PRO A 359 3.45 26.44 -5.20
N SER A 360 2.59 25.62 -5.80
CA SER A 360 2.67 25.23 -7.21
C SER A 360 1.27 25.22 -7.86
N PRO A 361 1.17 25.16 -9.20
CA PRO A 361 -0.13 25.08 -9.87
C PRO A 361 -0.92 23.82 -9.48
N ASP A 362 -2.25 23.93 -9.52
CA ASP A 362 -3.14 22.79 -9.40
C ASP A 362 -2.85 21.75 -10.48
N VAL A 363 -2.92 20.47 -10.10
CA VAL A 363 -2.78 19.35 -11.04
C VAL A 363 -4.07 19.22 -11.84
N THR A 364 -3.90 19.00 -13.13
CA THR A 364 -4.94 18.82 -14.14
C THR A 364 -4.79 17.47 -14.83
N LEU A 365 -5.78 17.10 -15.63
CA LEU A 365 -5.73 15.87 -16.44
C LEU A 365 -4.66 15.93 -17.54
N ASP A 366 -4.22 17.13 -17.93
CA ASP A 366 -3.28 17.33 -19.04
C ASP A 366 -1.82 17.41 -18.55
N ASP A 367 -1.61 17.48 -17.24
CA ASP A 367 -0.26 17.40 -16.67
C ASP A 367 0.35 16.03 -16.93
N THR A 368 1.65 16.05 -17.21
CA THR A 368 2.45 14.86 -17.52
C THR A 368 3.30 14.48 -16.33
N ILE A 369 3.34 13.19 -16.00
CA ILE A 369 4.24 12.60 -15.01
C ILE A 369 5.15 11.56 -15.67
N ASP A 370 6.28 11.26 -15.05
CA ASP A 370 7.20 10.21 -15.50
C ASP A 370 7.80 9.45 -14.31
N LEU A 371 8.34 8.26 -14.58
CA LEU A 371 9.06 7.46 -13.60
C LEU A 371 10.58 7.47 -13.88
N SER A 372 11.03 8.43 -14.67
CA SER A 372 12.42 8.64 -15.07
C SER A 372 13.05 7.35 -15.62
N TYR A 373 14.13 6.86 -15.00
CA TYR A 373 14.82 5.64 -15.45
C TYR A 373 14.15 4.33 -14.98
N ALA A 374 13.13 4.38 -14.11
CA ALA A 374 12.43 3.18 -13.67
C ALA A 374 11.64 2.53 -14.82
N GLY A 375 11.01 3.33 -15.69
CA GLY A 375 10.34 2.84 -16.91
C GLY A 375 9.13 3.67 -17.33
N GLY A 376 8.31 3.12 -18.23
CA GLY A 376 6.99 3.66 -18.60
C GLY A 376 6.98 4.87 -19.54
N GLY A 377 8.01 5.72 -19.50
CA GLY A 377 8.01 6.99 -20.24
C GLY A 377 7.04 8.03 -19.66
N PRO A 378 7.06 9.27 -20.15
CA PRO A 378 6.12 10.31 -19.74
C PRO A 378 4.69 9.98 -20.16
N ILE A 379 3.71 10.23 -19.29
CA ILE A 379 2.30 9.92 -19.49
C ILE A 379 1.41 10.99 -18.86
N THR A 380 0.25 11.27 -19.46
CA THR A 380 -0.67 12.28 -18.93
C THR A 380 -1.52 11.72 -17.78
N MET A 381 -1.88 12.57 -16.82
CA MET A 381 -2.78 12.21 -15.73
C MET A 381 -4.10 11.59 -16.24
N ARG A 382 -4.63 12.10 -17.36
CA ARG A 382 -5.85 11.58 -18.02
C ARG A 382 -5.79 10.09 -18.34
N GLU A 383 -4.63 9.59 -18.75
CA GLU A 383 -4.42 8.18 -19.13
C GLU A 383 -4.37 7.24 -17.91
N LEU A 384 -4.23 7.80 -16.71
CA LEU A 384 -4.04 7.04 -15.47
C LEU A 384 -5.31 6.92 -14.62
N MET A 385 -6.36 7.64 -14.99
CA MET A 385 -7.57 7.78 -14.17
C MET A 385 -8.47 6.54 -14.14
N SER A 386 -8.27 5.55 -15.02
CA SER A 386 -9.07 4.32 -15.04
C SER A 386 -8.21 3.09 -15.31
N VAL A 387 -8.46 2.03 -14.54
CA VAL A 387 -7.76 0.74 -14.65
C VAL A 387 -8.11 -0.06 -15.92
N ASN A 388 -9.02 0.45 -16.75
CA ASN A 388 -9.48 -0.19 -17.99
C ASN A 388 -9.20 0.65 -19.25
N ASP A 389 -8.45 1.74 -19.12
CA ASP A 389 -8.09 2.64 -20.22
C ASP A 389 -6.60 2.94 -20.23
N GLY A 390 -6.14 3.62 -21.29
CA GLY A 390 -4.73 3.97 -21.44
C GLY A 390 -3.85 2.71 -21.45
N PRO A 391 -2.79 2.65 -20.63
CA PRO A 391 -1.94 1.47 -20.53
C PRO A 391 -2.58 0.33 -19.71
N PHE A 392 -3.70 0.58 -19.02
CA PHE A 392 -4.22 -0.34 -18.02
C PHE A 392 -5.30 -1.28 -18.58
N CYS A 393 -5.23 -2.53 -18.13
CA CYS A 393 -6.32 -3.48 -18.30
C CYS A 393 -6.32 -4.51 -17.17
N TYR A 394 -6.84 -4.11 -16.01
CA TYR A 394 -6.91 -4.99 -14.84
C TYR A 394 -8.16 -4.72 -13.98
N THR A 395 -8.41 -5.65 -13.07
CA THR A 395 -9.45 -5.59 -12.05
C THR A 395 -8.91 -6.15 -10.73
N TYR A 396 -9.72 -6.11 -9.68
CA TYR A 396 -9.41 -6.64 -8.36
C TYR A 396 -10.39 -7.76 -8.00
N SER A 397 -9.91 -8.73 -7.22
CA SER A 397 -10.76 -9.71 -6.53
C SER A 397 -10.46 -9.70 -5.04
N LEU A 398 -11.46 -9.90 -4.19
CA LEU A 398 -11.30 -9.99 -2.74
C LEU A 398 -10.79 -11.33 -2.22
#